data_AF-A0AAI9PDK5-F1
#
_entry.id   AF-A0AAI9PDK5-F1
#
_cell.length_a   1.000
_cell.length_b   1.000
_cell.length_c   1.000
_cell.angle_alpha   90.00
_cell.angle_beta   90.00
_cell.angle_gamma   90.00
#
_symmetry.space_group_name_H-M   'P 1'
#
loop_
_entity.id
_entity.type
_entity.pdbx_description
1 polymer ?
#
loop_
_entity_poly.entity_id
_entity_poly.type
_entity_poly.pdbx_seq_one_letter_code
_entity_poly.pdbx_strand_id
1 'polypeptide(L)' 'MSKFDEVTDGKWLVEIEGKTSVRDLTRIPVGKVHVAGDKLSFECLLLELKILAKIKVTAEITHM' A
#
# COMPACT_ATOMS: atom_id res chain seq x y z
N MET A 1 -9.03 15.24 11.06
CA MET A 1 -9.01 13.78 10.87
C MET A 1 -9.52 13.48 9.48
N SER A 2 -8.61 13.19 8.55
CA SER A 2 -8.96 12.88 7.17
C SER A 2 -9.32 11.40 7.07
N LYS A 3 -10.47 11.14 6.46
CA LYS A 3 -11.18 9.88 6.09
C LYS A 3 -10.44 8.55 5.81
N PHE A 4 -9.12 8.45 6.00
CA PHE A 4 -8.28 7.26 5.76
C PHE A 4 -7.52 6.80 7.02
N ASP A 5 -7.98 7.19 8.22
CA ASP A 5 -7.29 6.90 9.49
C ASP A 5 -7.11 5.39 9.77
N GLU A 6 -7.85 4.51 9.08
CA GLU A 6 -7.70 3.06 9.20
C GLU A 6 -7.16 2.44 7.91
N VAL A 7 -5.86 2.13 7.93
CA VAL A 7 -5.21 1.32 6.91
C VAL A 7 -5.51 -0.14 7.18
N THR A 8 -6.25 -0.75 6.27
CA THR A 8 -6.59 -2.18 6.29
C THR A 8 -5.84 -2.91 5.18
N ASP A 9 -5.94 -4.23 5.15
CA ASP A 9 -5.36 -5.04 4.09
C ASP A 9 -5.93 -4.72 2.69
N GLY A 10 -5.11 -4.95 1.67
CA GLY A 10 -5.45 -4.84 0.24
C GLY A 10 -4.49 -3.96 -0.56
N LYS A 11 -4.92 -3.56 -1.77
CA LYS A 11 -4.13 -2.67 -2.64
C LYS A 11 -4.28 -1.21 -2.24
N TRP A 12 -3.16 -0.51 -2.16
CA TRP A 12 -3.08 0.91 -1.83
C TRP A 12 -2.13 1.64 -2.77
N LEU A 13 -2.47 2.89 -3.06
CA LEU A 13 -1.55 3.87 -3.60
C LEU A 13 -0.77 4.49 -2.44
N VAL A 14 0.54 4.31 -2.44
CA VAL A 14 1.45 4.77 -1.39
C VAL A 14 2.62 5.54 -1.96
N GLU A 15 3.15 6.49 -1.19
CA GLU A 15 4.44 7.14 -1.46
C GLU A 15 5.51 6.52 -0.54
N ILE A 16 6.61 6.07 -1.14
CA ILE A 16 7.78 5.52 -0.47
C ILE A 16 8.97 6.37 -0.91
N GLU A 17 9.56 7.13 0.01
CA GLU A 17 10.71 8.01 -0.27
C GLU A 17 10.50 8.94 -1.49
N GLY A 18 9.32 9.57 -1.57
CA GLY A 18 8.95 10.47 -2.67
C GLY A 18 8.50 9.78 -3.96
N LYS A 19 8.54 8.43 -4.02
CA LYS A 19 8.06 7.66 -5.17
C LYS A 19 6.68 7.08 -4.91
N THR A 20 5.71 7.45 -5.72
CA THR A 20 4.36 6.90 -5.65
C THR A 20 4.27 5.57 -6.40
N SER A 21 3.70 4.54 -5.77
CA SER A 21 3.47 3.23 -6.39
C SER A 21 2.23 2.54 -5.82
N VAL A 22 1.68 1.57 -6.57
CA VAL A 22 0.63 0.68 -6.08
C VAL A 22 1.27 -0.52 -5.39
N ARG A 23 0.83 -0.84 -4.17
CA ARG A 23 1.33 -1.96 -3.37
C ARG A 23 0.20 -2.69 -2.67
N ASP A 24 0.40 -3.98 -2.43
CA ASP A 24 -0.42 -4.74 -1.50
C ASP A 24 0.10 -4.53 -0.08
N LEU A 25 -0.76 -4.05 0.82
CA LEU A 25 -0.44 -3.84 2.23
C LEU A 25 -1.14 -4.90 3.07
N THR A 26 -0.41 -5.48 4.02
CA THR A 26 -0.97 -6.37 5.05
C THR A 26 -0.57 -5.84 6.43
N ARG A 27 -1.54 -5.61 7.31
CA ARG A 27 -1.30 -5.09 8.66
C ARG A 27 -0.60 -6.13 9.51
N ILE A 28 0.48 -5.68 10.14
CA ILE A 28 1.15 -6.41 11.20
C ILE A 28 0.83 -5.67 12.51
N PRO A 29 0.63 -6.37 13.64
CA PRO A 29 0.50 -5.73 14.94
C PRO A 29 1.66 -4.76 15.24
N VAL A 30 1.52 -3.97 16.31
CA VAL A 30 2.52 -2.98 16.75
C VAL A 30 2.86 -1.90 15.71
N GLY A 31 1.91 -1.60 14.81
CA GLY A 31 2.01 -0.48 13.86
C GLY A 31 2.82 -0.77 12.60
N LYS A 32 3.23 -2.03 12.38
CA LYS A 32 3.95 -2.45 11.19
C LYS A 32 3.01 -2.78 10.02
N VAL A 33 3.60 -2.87 8.84
CA VAL A 33 2.91 -3.28 7.62
C VAL A 33 3.87 -4.07 6.74
N HIS A 34 3.38 -5.16 6.17
CA HIS A 34 4.06 -5.85 5.08
C HIS A 34 3.66 -5.16 3.77
N VAL A 35 4.65 -4.76 2.98
CA VAL A 35 4.49 -4.09 1.69
C VAL A 35 4.93 -5.06 0.61
N ALA A 36 3.98 -5.52 -0.20
CA ALA A 36 4.24 -6.41 -1.34
C ALA A 36 4.07 -5.66 -2.67
N GLY A 37 4.93 -5.98 -3.62
CA GLY A 37 4.73 -5.70 -5.04
C GLY A 37 5.32 -6.84 -5.88
N ASP A 38 5.39 -6.66 -7.19
CA ASP A 38 5.58 -7.78 -8.13
C ASP A 38 6.85 -8.62 -7.92
N LYS A 39 7.96 -7.99 -7.53
CA LYS A 39 9.28 -8.65 -7.44
C LYS A 39 9.93 -8.58 -6.06
N LEU A 40 9.49 -7.64 -5.22
CA LEU A 40 10.11 -7.39 -3.93
C LEU A 40 9.03 -6.98 -2.93
N SER A 41 9.12 -7.58 -1.75
CA SER A 41 8.34 -7.24 -0.57
C SER A 41 9.25 -6.91 0.61
N PHE A 42 8.78 -6.06 1.51
CA PHE A 42 9.50 -5.69 2.73
C PHE A 42 8.51 -5.39 3.86
N GLU A 43 9.02 -5.27 5.09
CA GLU A 43 8.24 -4.80 6.23
C GLU A 43 8.78 -3.47 6.71
N CYS A 44 7.88 -2.56 7.08
CA CYS A 44 8.22 -1.27 7.66
C CYS A 44 7.18 -0.84 8.69
N LEU A 45 7.43 0.27 9.38
CA LEU A 45 6.40 0.94 10.16
C LEU A 45 5.40 1.60 9.19
N LEU A 46 4.11 1.58 9.54
CA LEU A 46 3.10 2.26 8.72
C LEU A 46 3.41 3.76 8.55
N LEU A 47 4.04 4.38 9.56
CA LEU A 47 4.43 5.80 9.56
C LEU A 47 5.56 6.12 8.58
N GLU A 48 6.30 5.11 8.09
CA GLU A 48 7.33 5.28 7.06
C GLU A 48 6.73 5.34 5.64
N LEU A 49 5.42 5.10 5.52
CA LEU A 49 4.67 5.22 4.28
C LEU A 49 3.75 6.43 4.33
N LYS A 50 3.62 7.13 3.20
CA LYS A 50 2.53 8.07 3.01
C LYS A 50 1.38 7.37 2.30
N ILE A 51 0.27 7.18 3.00
CA ILE A 51 -0.92 6.53 2.46
C ILE A 51 -1.73 7.56 1.67
N LEU A 52 -1.94 7.32 0.37
CA LEU A 52 -2.61 8.26 -0.51
C LEU A 52 -4.06 7.85 -0.79
N ALA A 53 -4.29 6.58 -1.14
CA ALA A 53 -5.64 6.07 -1.43
C ALA A 53 -5.71 4.55 -1.34
N LYS A 54 -6.88 4.02 -0.94
CA LYS A 54 -7.20 2.60 -1.08
C LYS A 54 -7.71 2.31 -2.48
N ILE A 55 -7.18 1.28 -3.12
CA ILE A 55 -7.65 0.81 -4.44
C ILE A 55 -8.79 -0.19 -4.23
N LYS A 56 -9.91 0.07 -4.90
CA LYS A 56 -11.11 -0.79 -4.84
C LYS A 56 -11.29 -1.63 -6.10
N VAL A 57 -10.81 -1.15 -7.23
CA VAL A 57 -10.93 -1.80 -8.54
C VAL A 57 -9.61 -1.64 -9.27
N THR A 58 -9.12 -2.74 -9.83
CA THR A 58 -7.98 -2.77 -10.75
C THR A 58 -8.46 -3.40 -12.04
N ALA A 59 -8.08 -2.82 -13.18
CA ALA A 59 -8.32 -3.40 -14.50
C ALA A 59 -6.96 -3.73 -15.13
N GLU A 60 -6.82 -4.96 -15.60
CA GLU A 60 -5.63 -5.41 -16.34
C GLU A 60 -5.97 -5.39 -17.82
N ILE A 61 -5.19 -4.65 -18.60
CA ILE A 61 -5.34 -4.57 -20.05
C ILE A 61 -4.20 -5.36 -20.67
N THR A 62 -4.51 -6.56 -21.14
CA THR A 62 -3.55 -7.41 -21.87
C THR A 62 -3.83 -7.25 -23.37
N HIS A 63 -2.85 -6.76 -24.12
CA HIS A 63 -2.89 -6.80 -25.59
C HIS A 63 -2.38 -8.20 -26.00
N MET A 64 -3.18 -8.94 -26.77
CA MET A 64 -2.78 -10.22 -27.36
C MET A 64 -1.96 -10.01 -28.63
#